data_AF-A0A3D0K1R8-F1
#
_entry.id   AF-A0A3D0K1R8-F1
#
_cell.length_a   1.000
_cell.length_b   1.000
_cell.length_c   1.000
_cell.angle_alpha   90.00
_cell.angle_beta   90.00
_cell.angle_gamma   90.00
#
_symmetry.space_group_name_H-M   'P 1'
#
loop_
_entity.id
_entity.type
_entity.pdbx_description
1 polymer ?
#
loop_
_entity_poly.entity_id
_entity_poly.type
_entity_poly.pdbx_seq_one_letter_code
_entity_poly.pdbx_strand_id
1 'polypeptide(L)'
;KFDIGREEQDRFAVLSQQRWTLANEMGFFADELVPVEVPQRKGDPVIVDTDEHPRPQTTLESLAKLRPVFADDDKGTVTAGNSSGVNDGA
;
A
#
# COMPACT_ATOMS: atom_id res chain seq x y z
N LYS A 1 -15.89 6.33 20.33
CA LYS A 1 -14.92 5.97 19.27
C LYS A 1 -14.74 4.45 19.33
N PHE A 2 -14.31 3.76 18.26
CA PHE A 2 -14.28 2.28 18.22
C PHE A 2 -13.09 1.63 18.93
N ASP A 3 -12.21 2.43 19.56
CA ASP A 3 -11.06 1.99 20.36
C ASP A 3 -10.15 0.93 19.72
N ILE A 4 -9.94 1.05 18.40
CA ILE A 4 -9.05 0.17 17.63
C ILE A 4 -7.60 0.49 18.00
N GLY A 5 -6.85 -0.51 18.47
CA GLY A 5 -5.46 -0.35 18.89
C GLY A 5 -4.47 -0.23 17.73
N ARG A 6 -3.23 0.21 18.04
CA ARG A 6 -2.11 0.29 17.09
C ARG A 6 -1.80 -1.08 16.46
N GLU A 7 -1.73 -2.12 17.28
CA GLU A 7 -1.40 -3.47 16.80
C GLU A 7 -2.46 -4.01 15.83
N GLU A 8 -3.74 -3.75 16.10
CA GLU A 8 -4.84 -4.15 15.22
C GLU A 8 -4.77 -3.43 13.87
N GLN A 9 -4.45 -2.13 13.87
CA GLN A 9 -4.24 -1.33 12.66
C GLN A 9 -3.07 -1.89 11.84
N ASP A 10 -1.94 -2.19 12.49
CA ASP A 10 -0.75 -2.72 11.81
C ASP A 10 -0.99 -4.13 11.26
N ARG A 11 -1.72 -5.00 11.99
CA ARG A 11 -2.12 -6.32 11.49
C ARG A 11 -3.00 -6.23 10.25
N PHE A 12 -3.94 -5.28 10.23
CA PHE A 12 -4.77 -5.06 9.06
C PHE A 12 -3.95 -4.57 7.87
N ALA A 13 -2.99 -3.67 8.09
CA ALA A 13 -2.10 -3.18 7.05
C ALA A 13 -1.25 -4.30 6.42
N VAL A 14 -0.65 -5.18 7.24
CA VAL A 14 0.07 -6.37 6.75
C VAL A 14 -0.84 -7.28 5.92
N LEU A 15 -2.05 -7.56 6.43
CA LEU A 15 -3.02 -8.39 5.73
C LEU A 15 -3.44 -7.79 4.39
N SER A 16 -3.59 -6.47 4.31
CA SER A 16 -3.89 -5.76 3.06
C SER A 16 -2.80 -5.99 2.00
N GLN A 17 -1.52 -5.88 2.40
CA GLN A 17 -0.38 -6.11 1.51
C GLN A 17 -0.33 -7.56 1.04
N GLN A 18 -0.51 -8.52 1.95
CA GLN A 18 -0.51 -9.95 1.63
C GLN A 18 -1.63 -10.34 0.65
N ARG A 19 -2.85 -9.79 0.86
CA ARG A 19 -3.98 -10.04 -0.03
C ARG A 19 -3.72 -9.52 -1.44
N TRP A 20 -3.17 -8.31 -1.56
CA TRP A 20 -2.80 -7.77 -2.86
C TRP A 20 -1.76 -8.67 -3.55
N THR A 21 -0.71 -9.10 -2.84
CA THR A 21 0.32 -9.99 -3.42
C THR A 21 -0.28 -11.28 -3.97
N LEU A 22 -1.13 -11.95 -3.18
CA LEU A 22 -1.79 -13.18 -3.60
C LEU A 22 -2.67 -12.97 -4.82
N ALA A 23 -3.46 -11.88 -4.84
CA ALA A 23 -4.33 -11.52 -5.96
C ALA A 23 -3.52 -11.23 -7.23
N ASN A 24 -2.43 -10.49 -7.12
CA ASN A 24 -1.55 -10.18 -8.23
C ASN A 24 -0.87 -11.45 -8.79
N GLU A 25 -0.33 -12.30 -7.92
CA GLU A 25 0.32 -13.57 -8.31
C GLU A 25 -0.63 -14.55 -9.00
N MET A 26 -1.92 -14.56 -8.63
CA MET A 26 -2.93 -15.40 -9.29
C MET A 26 -3.52 -14.75 -10.56
N GLY A 27 -3.04 -13.57 -10.95
CA GLY A 27 -3.55 -12.84 -12.11
C GLY A 27 -4.97 -12.30 -11.92
N PHE A 28 -5.43 -12.14 -10.68
CA PHE A 28 -6.80 -11.69 -10.37
C PHE A 28 -7.11 -10.33 -10.99
N PHE A 29 -6.11 -9.43 -11.03
CA PHE A 29 -6.28 -8.08 -11.53
C PHE A 29 -6.17 -7.95 -13.06
N ALA A 30 -5.84 -9.04 -13.78
CA ALA A 30 -5.57 -8.99 -15.21
C ALA A 30 -6.78 -8.55 -16.05
N ASP A 31 -7.99 -8.83 -15.58
CA ASP A 31 -9.24 -8.46 -16.27
C ASP A 31 -9.73 -7.05 -15.93
N GLU A 32 -9.20 -6.40 -14.89
CA GLU A 32 -9.64 -5.08 -14.41
C GLU A 32 -8.60 -3.96 -14.64
N LEU A 33 -7.30 -4.28 -14.66
CA LEU A 33 -6.25 -3.28 -14.90
C LEU A 33 -6.08 -3.00 -16.39
N VAL A 34 -6.23 -1.74 -16.78
CA VAL A 34 -5.92 -1.26 -18.12
C VAL A 34 -4.51 -0.65 -18.12
N PRO A 35 -3.57 -1.17 -18.94
CA PRO A 35 -2.21 -0.64 -18.99
C PRO A 35 -2.19 0.84 -19.41
N VAL A 36 -1.38 1.63 -18.71
CA VAL A 36 -1.14 3.04 -19.02
C VAL A 36 0.21 3.17 -19.72
N GLU A 37 0.20 3.72 -20.93
CA GLU A 37 1.43 4.01 -21.67
C GLU A 37 1.94 5.42 -21.33
N VAL A 38 3.20 5.50 -20.90
CA VAL A 38 3.87 6.77 -20.61
C VAL A 38 4.90 7.06 -21.71
N PRO A 39 4.61 8.01 -22.64
CA PRO A 39 5.49 8.31 -23.76
C PRO A 39 6.87 8.77 -23.29
N GLN A 40 7.91 8.19 -23.89
CA GLN A 40 9.30 8.58 -23.63
C GLN A 40 9.80 9.51 -24.73
N ARG A 41 10.67 10.46 -24.38
CA ARG A 41 11.30 11.37 -25.36
C ARG A 41 12.11 10.61 -26.43
N LYS A 42 12.63 9.44 -26.07
CA LYS A 42 13.36 8.53 -26.94
C LYS A 42 13.06 7.09 -26.53
N GLY A 43 12.87 6.21 -27.51
CA GLY A 43 12.55 4.81 -27.27
C GLY A 43 11.06 4.55 -27.08
N ASP A 44 10.74 3.32 -26.74
CA ASP A 44 9.36 2.86 -26.59
C ASP A 44 8.72 3.42 -25.30
N PRO A 45 7.38 3.52 -25.24
CA PRO A 45 6.66 3.92 -24.04
C PRO A 45 6.97 3.01 -22.85
N VAL A 46 7.00 3.59 -21.65
CA VAL A 46 6.98 2.78 -20.42
C VAL A 46 5.54 2.36 -20.18
N ILE A 47 5.32 1.05 -20.07
CA ILE A 47 4.01 0.48 -19.75
C ILE A 47 3.89 0.34 -18.25
N VAL A 48 2.85 0.92 -17.68
CA VAL A 48 2.45 0.74 -16.28
C VAL A 48 1.20 -0.13 -16.29
N ASP A 49 1.35 -1.40 -15.96
CA ASP A 49 0.27 -2.42 -15.97
C ASP A 49 0.03 -3.07 -14.60
N THR A 50 0.77 -2.64 -13.58
CA THR A 50 0.77 -3.22 -12.24
C THR A 50 0.79 -2.09 -11.21
N ASP A 51 0.04 -2.25 -10.11
CA ASP A 51 0.02 -1.26 -9.02
C ASP A 51 1.42 -1.02 -8.44
N GLU A 52 1.81 0.26 -8.33
CA GLU A 52 3.10 0.63 -7.76
C GLU A 52 3.10 0.61 -6.23
N HIS A 53 1.97 0.92 -5.59
CA HIS A 53 1.90 1.19 -4.14
C HIS A 53 2.18 -0.02 -3.23
N PRO A 54 1.74 -1.25 -3.57
CA PRO A 54 1.91 -2.40 -2.70
C PRO A 54 3.37 -2.69 -2.32
N ARG A 55 3.54 -3.12 -1.07
CA ARG A 55 4.81 -3.51 -0.45
C ARG A 55 4.61 -4.88 0.22
N PRO A 56 4.62 -5.98 -0.56
CA PRO A 56 4.40 -7.35 -0.07
C PRO A 56 5.27 -7.78 1.12
N GLN A 57 6.45 -7.18 1.25
CA GLN A 57 7.44 -7.43 2.30
C GLN A 57 7.12 -6.73 3.63
N THR A 58 6.03 -5.96 3.72
CA THR A 58 5.60 -5.29 4.96
C THR A 58 5.39 -6.31 6.08
N THR A 59 6.03 -6.09 7.22
CA THR A 59 5.88 -6.94 8.42
C THR A 59 5.41 -6.13 9.62
N LEU A 60 4.86 -6.79 10.63
CA LEU A 60 4.47 -6.15 11.89
C LEU A 60 5.66 -5.45 12.56
N GLU A 61 6.85 -6.05 12.52
CA GLU A 61 8.07 -5.47 13.09
C GLU A 61 8.52 -4.21 12.33
N SER A 62 8.29 -4.17 11.02
CA SER A 62 8.57 -3.00 10.21
C SER A 62 7.59 -1.86 10.51
N LEU A 63 6.29 -2.19 10.67
CA LEU A 63 5.25 -1.22 10.98
C LEU A 63 5.37 -0.67 12.39
N ALA A 64 5.69 -1.49 13.39
CA ALA A 64 5.83 -1.08 14.78
C ALA A 64 6.89 0.02 14.98
N LYS A 65 7.88 0.12 14.09
CA LYS A 65 8.93 1.15 14.11
C LYS A 65 8.45 2.51 13.61
N LEU A 66 7.30 2.58 12.95
CA LEU A 66 6.78 3.83 12.39
C LEU A 66 6.18 4.71 13.49
N ARG A 67 6.52 6.00 13.43
CA ARG A 67 5.95 7.02 14.32
C ARG A 67 4.54 7.40 13.88
N PRO A 68 3.68 7.83 14.81
CA PRO A 68 2.38 8.40 14.48
C PRO A 68 2.52 9.65 13.61
N VAL A 69 1.56 9.89 12.70
CA VAL A 69 1.61 11.00 11.73
C VAL A 69 0.58 12.12 11.97
N PHE A 70 -0.43 11.87 12.81
CA PHE A 70 -1.50 12.84 13.13
C PHE A 70 -1.57 13.22 14.60
N ALA A 71 -0.53 12.89 15.38
CA ALA A 71 -0.41 13.27 16.77
C ALA A 71 0.98 13.85 16.99
N ASP A 72 1.05 14.98 17.69
CA ASP A 72 2.32 15.60 18.11
C ASP A 72 2.99 14.80 19.25
N ASP A 73 2.27 13.85 19.85
CA ASP A 73 2.75 12.94 20.89
C ASP A 73 2.72 11.46 20.45
N ASP A 74 3.43 10.60 21.18
CA ASP A 74 3.51 9.16 20.92
C ASP A 74 2.21 8.39 21.28
N LYS A 75 1.09 9.09 21.51
CA LYS A 75 -0.21 8.47 21.83
C LYS A 75 -1.06 8.20 20.59
N GLY A 76 -0.66 8.70 19.43
CA GLY A 76 -1.30 8.37 18.16
C GLY A 76 -1.08 6.90 17.78
N THR A 77 -2.08 6.28 17.16
CA THR A 77 -1.97 4.90 16.64
C THR A 77 -1.82 4.86 15.12
N VAL A 78 -2.21 5.93 14.43
CA VAL A 78 -2.20 6.02 12.98
C VAL A 78 -0.81 6.43 12.50
N THR A 79 -0.24 5.62 11.63
CA THR A 79 1.09 5.79 11.03
C THR A 79 1.00 5.76 9.51
N ALA A 80 2.09 6.16 8.84
CA ALA A 80 2.17 6.07 7.38
C ALA A 80 1.99 4.64 6.84
N GLY A 81 2.33 3.61 7.63
CA GLY A 81 2.26 2.22 7.18
C GLY A 81 0.91 1.55 7.41
N ASN A 82 0.04 2.12 8.26
CA ASN A 82 -1.34 1.66 8.46
C ASN A 82 -2.38 2.64 7.91
N SER A 83 -1.94 3.57 7.06
CA SER A 83 -2.77 4.50 6.31
C SER A 83 -2.61 4.25 4.81
N SER A 84 -3.58 4.69 4.00
CA SER A 84 -3.40 4.74 2.55
C SER A 84 -2.33 5.77 2.20
N GLY A 85 -1.56 5.49 1.13
CA GLY A 85 -0.67 6.48 0.53
C GLY A 85 -1.43 7.58 -0.22
N VAL A 86 -0.65 8.43 -0.87
CA VAL A 86 -1.15 9.32 -1.93
C VAL A 86 -0.95 8.59 -3.25
N ASN A 87 -2.00 8.52 -4.07
CA ASN A 87 -2.06 7.70 -5.28
C ASN A 87 -2.75 8.48 -6.41
N ASP A 88 -2.36 8.16 -7.65
CA ASP A 88 -2.99 8.65 -8.88
C ASP A 88 -3.64 7.47 -9.61
N GLY A 89 -4.91 7.61 -10.03
CA GLY A 89 -5.66 6.55 -10.72
C GLY A 89 -7.05 7.02 -11.21
N ALA A 90 -7.69 6.23 -12.09
CA ALA A 90 -9.02 6.49 -12.66
C ALA A 90 -9.74 5.19 -13.03
#